data_AF-A0A0D2BI70-F1
#
_entry.id   AF-A0A0D2BI70-F1
#
_cell.length_a   1.000
_cell.length_b   1.000
_cell.length_c   1.000
_cell.angle_alpha   90.00
_cell.angle_beta   90.00
_cell.angle_gamma   90.00
#
_symmetry.space_group_name_H-M   'P 1'
#
loop_
_entity.id
_entity.type
_entity.pdbx_description
1 polymer ?
#
loop_
_entity_poly.entity_id
_entity_poly.type
_entity_poly.pdbx_seq_one_letter_code
_entity_poly.pdbx_strand_id
1 'polypeptide(L)'
;MSGQSSVGTRNIYEDGDQRVPPDSQKPEKQSHPYEEGEKNSHRLNDSKDQRSIANRLAAAGPQNDGGSRHQLNAEEKASQIDPTLPAKLHGNEPSKGAKIDKEIEEEEAAILAKKNAAPGGTGKGGTGDVAGKKN
;
A
#
# COMPACT_ATOMS: atom_id res chain seq x y z
N MET A 1 62.30 16.76 32.04
CA MET A 1 61.87 18.12 31.67
C MET A 1 60.84 17.99 30.55
N SER A 2 59.55 18.13 30.86
CA SER A 2 58.45 18.00 29.90
C SER A 2 58.26 19.33 29.17
N GLY A 3 58.21 19.27 27.83
CA GLY A 3 58.14 20.44 26.96
C GLY A 3 56.81 21.18 27.07
N GLN A 4 56.83 22.34 27.73
CA GLN A 4 55.78 23.35 27.59
C GLN A 4 55.92 24.00 26.20
N SER A 5 54.96 23.76 25.31
CA SER A 5 54.85 24.51 24.06
C SER A 5 54.32 25.93 24.32
N SER A 6 54.69 26.92 23.49
CA SER A 6 54.27 28.32 23.64
C SER A 6 52.76 28.55 23.54
N VAL A 7 52.02 27.55 23.08
CA VAL A 7 50.56 27.59 22.87
C VAL A 7 49.79 26.70 23.84
N GLY A 8 50.42 26.23 24.93
CA GLY A 8 49.76 25.48 25.99
C GLY A 8 49.89 23.96 25.89
N THR A 9 49.17 23.25 26.76
CA THR A 9 49.15 21.78 26.87
C THR A 9 48.37 21.15 25.72
N ARG A 10 48.95 20.08 25.11
CA ARG A 10 48.43 19.43 23.89
C ARG A 10 46.97 18.93 24.03
N ASN A 11 46.54 18.62 25.25
CA ASN A 11 45.18 18.17 25.57
C ASN A 11 44.10 19.23 25.25
N ILE A 12 44.45 20.51 25.12
CA ILE A 12 43.51 21.58 24.77
C ILE A 12 43.16 21.54 23.26
N TYR A 13 44.02 20.93 22.44
CA TYR A 13 43.84 20.76 21.00
C TYR A 13 43.41 19.33 20.63
N GLU A 14 42.95 18.53 21.61
CA GLU A 14 42.34 17.25 21.27
C GLU A 14 40.94 17.51 20.69
N ASP A 15 40.83 17.41 19.37
CA ASP A 15 39.60 17.57 18.57
C ASP A 15 38.54 16.48 18.82
N GLY A 16 38.48 15.91 20.03
CA GLY A 16 37.64 14.75 20.36
C GLY A 16 36.15 14.97 20.12
N ASP A 17 35.67 16.21 20.30
CA ASP A 17 34.26 16.59 20.10
C ASP A 17 33.99 17.30 18.75
N GLN A 18 35.04 17.59 17.97
CA GLN A 18 34.92 18.30 16.68
C GLN A 18 34.97 17.36 15.47
N ARG A 19 35.35 16.10 15.66
CA ARG A 19 35.45 15.12 14.56
C ARG A 19 34.16 14.31 14.45
N VAL A 20 33.50 14.39 13.29
CA VAL A 20 32.43 13.45 12.94
C VAL A 20 33.06 12.05 12.83
N PRO A 21 32.57 11.04 13.58
CA PRO A 21 33.14 9.70 13.52
C PRO A 21 32.94 9.10 12.11
N PRO A 22 33.92 8.30 11.63
CA PRO A 22 33.80 7.64 10.34
C PRO A 22 32.62 6.65 10.36
N ASP A 23 32.02 6.40 9.19
CA ASP A 23 30.80 5.57 9.07
C ASP A 23 30.97 4.17 9.66
N SER A 24 32.20 3.63 9.69
CA SER A 24 32.53 2.34 10.31
C SER A 24 32.42 2.29 11.83
N GLN A 25 32.33 3.43 12.51
CA GLN A 25 32.16 3.55 13.96
C GLN A 25 30.75 3.99 14.34
N LYS A 26 29.87 4.23 13.37
CA LYS A 26 28.46 4.55 13.63
C LYS A 26 27.73 3.26 13.99
N PRO A 27 26.80 3.29 14.96
CA PRO A 27 25.94 2.14 15.23
C PRO A 27 25.19 1.76 13.95
N GLU A 28 25.10 0.47 13.61
CA GLU A 28 24.42 -0.04 12.39
C GLU A 28 22.93 0.42 12.27
N LYS A 29 22.35 0.95 13.35
CA LYS A 29 20.97 1.45 13.42
C LYS A 29 20.85 2.97 13.50
N GLN A 30 21.94 3.72 13.38
CA GLN A 30 21.86 5.17 13.25
C GLN A 30 21.74 5.55 11.78
N SER A 31 20.53 5.96 11.40
CA SER A 31 20.28 6.68 10.16
C SER A 31 21.04 8.00 10.13
N HIS A 32 21.25 8.55 8.94
CA HIS A 32 21.88 9.85 8.79
C HIS A 32 21.04 10.92 9.53
N PRO A 33 21.64 11.76 10.41
CA PRO A 33 20.92 12.68 11.31
C PRO A 33 19.95 13.67 10.66
N TYR A 34 19.95 13.79 9.34
CA TYR A 34 19.16 14.73 8.56
C TYR A 34 18.33 14.05 7.45
N GLU A 35 18.36 12.71 7.36
CA GLU A 35 17.63 11.97 6.31
C GLU A 35 16.40 11.23 6.85
N GLU A 36 16.36 10.88 8.13
CA GLU A 36 15.23 10.14 8.69
C GLU A 36 14.16 11.09 9.26
N GLY A 37 12.97 11.07 8.65
CA GLY A 37 11.77 11.67 9.25
C GLY A 37 11.25 10.83 10.43
N GLU A 38 10.40 11.40 11.28
CA GLU A 38 9.87 10.63 12.41
C GLU A 38 9.11 9.38 11.95
N LYS A 39 9.26 8.30 12.71
CA LYS A 39 8.62 7.01 12.42
C LYS A 39 7.11 7.21 12.37
N ASN A 40 6.48 6.67 11.32
CA ASN A 40 5.05 6.77 11.04
C ASN A 40 4.53 8.18 10.67
N SER A 41 5.39 9.15 10.35
CA SER A 41 4.96 10.49 9.90
C SER A 41 4.01 10.48 8.69
N HIS A 42 4.08 9.44 7.85
CA HIS A 42 3.20 9.26 6.69
C HIS A 42 1.82 8.69 7.05
N ARG A 43 1.62 8.19 8.27
CA ARG A 43 0.36 7.55 8.69
C ARG A 43 -0.59 8.59 9.23
N LEU A 44 -1.62 8.91 8.45
CA LEU A 44 -2.63 9.88 8.87
C LEU A 44 -3.44 9.41 10.08
N ASN A 45 -3.47 8.12 10.38
CA ASN A 45 -4.19 7.54 11.51
C ASN A 45 -3.29 7.12 12.69
N ASP A 46 -2.08 7.68 12.81
CA ASP A 46 -1.19 7.33 13.92
C ASP A 46 -1.80 7.69 15.28
N SER A 47 -1.74 6.73 16.20
CA SER A 47 -2.12 6.88 17.60
C SER A 47 -1.30 7.92 18.36
N LYS A 48 -0.06 8.17 17.91
CA LYS A 48 0.87 9.15 18.50
C LYS A 48 0.80 10.53 17.84
N ASP A 49 -0.05 10.68 16.84
CA ASP A 49 -0.28 11.96 16.18
C ASP A 49 -0.94 12.97 17.13
N GLN A 50 -0.28 14.11 17.31
CA GLN A 50 -0.73 15.20 18.19
C GLN A 50 -1.79 16.10 17.53
N ARG A 51 -2.10 15.91 16.24
CA ARG A 51 -3.22 16.60 15.59
C ARG A 51 -4.54 16.22 16.29
N SER A 52 -5.45 17.20 16.37
CA SER A 52 -6.80 16.96 16.90
C SER A 52 -7.53 15.91 16.07
N ILE A 53 -8.50 15.21 16.68
CA ILE A 53 -9.31 14.17 16.01
C ILE A 53 -9.98 14.74 14.75
N ALA A 54 -10.49 15.97 14.82
CA ALA A 54 -11.11 16.65 13.68
C ALA A 54 -10.10 16.88 12.54
N ASN A 55 -8.89 17.34 12.85
CA ASN A 55 -7.85 17.57 11.84
C ASN A 55 -7.34 16.25 11.23
N ARG A 56 -7.25 15.20 12.04
CA ARG A 56 -6.87 13.86 11.60
C ARG A 56 -7.91 13.29 10.63
N LEU A 57 -9.19 13.40 10.96
CA LEU A 57 -10.29 12.95 10.10
C LEU A 57 -10.39 13.78 8.82
N ALA A 58 -10.21 15.10 8.89
CA ALA A 58 -10.22 15.95 7.71
C ALA A 58 -9.07 15.62 6.74
N ALA A 59 -7.87 15.33 7.28
CA ALA A 59 -6.74 14.89 6.47
C ALA A 59 -6.95 13.48 5.90
N ALA A 60 -7.54 12.57 6.67
CA ALA A 60 -7.76 11.18 6.28
C ALA A 60 -8.96 10.97 5.36
N GLY A 61 -9.92 11.90 5.33
CA GLY A 61 -11.14 11.86 4.50
C GLY A 61 -10.88 11.41 3.06
N PRO A 62 -10.10 12.15 2.26
CA PRO A 62 -9.87 11.79 0.84
C PRO A 62 -9.09 10.48 0.65
N GLN A 63 -8.44 9.93 1.68
CA GLN A 63 -7.77 8.62 1.62
C GLN A 63 -8.65 7.45 2.09
N ASN A 64 -9.61 7.71 2.98
CA ASN A 64 -10.50 6.68 3.56
C ASN A 64 -11.89 6.64 2.94
N ASP A 65 -12.32 7.72 2.28
CA ASP A 65 -13.50 7.69 1.44
C ASP A 65 -13.22 6.70 0.31
N GLY A 66 -14.14 5.77 0.03
CA GLY A 66 -13.95 4.72 -1.00
C GLY A 66 -13.67 5.24 -2.43
N GLY A 67 -13.66 6.57 -2.63
CA GLY A 67 -13.17 7.27 -3.81
C GLY A 67 -11.65 7.48 -3.86
N SER A 68 -10.90 7.11 -2.81
CA SER A 68 -9.44 6.97 -2.84
C SER A 68 -8.97 5.71 -3.57
N ARG A 69 -9.91 4.81 -3.91
CA ARG A 69 -9.74 3.86 -5.00
C ARG A 69 -9.33 4.73 -6.18
N HIS A 70 -8.06 4.66 -6.58
CA HIS A 70 -7.54 5.37 -7.75
C HIS A 70 -8.64 5.35 -8.79
N GLN A 71 -9.07 6.55 -9.23
CA GLN A 71 -10.08 6.64 -10.27
C GLN A 71 -9.59 5.76 -11.40
N LEU A 72 -10.27 4.61 -11.58
CA LEU A 72 -9.69 3.56 -12.38
C LEU A 72 -9.44 4.14 -13.76
N ASN A 73 -8.18 4.13 -14.19
CA ASN A 73 -7.80 4.66 -15.48
C ASN A 73 -8.56 3.90 -16.57
N ALA A 74 -8.71 4.49 -17.76
CA ALA A 74 -9.44 3.83 -18.84
C ALA A 74 -8.89 2.42 -19.14
N GLU A 75 -7.58 2.24 -19.01
CA GLU A 75 -6.89 0.95 -19.12
C GLU A 75 -7.25 -0.02 -17.99
N GLU A 76 -7.25 0.43 -16.73
CA GLU A 76 -7.61 -0.40 -15.57
C GLU A 76 -9.08 -0.85 -15.61
N LYS A 77 -9.96 0.01 -16.14
CA LYS A 77 -11.36 -0.36 -16.42
C LYS A 77 -11.44 -1.39 -17.53
N ALA A 78 -10.63 -1.26 -18.59
CA ALA A 78 -10.59 -2.24 -19.67
C ALA A 78 -10.07 -3.60 -19.18
N SER A 79 -9.05 -3.62 -18.31
CA SER A 79 -8.53 -4.84 -17.69
C SER A 79 -9.57 -5.60 -16.86
N GLN A 80 -10.51 -4.90 -16.22
CA GLN A 80 -11.57 -5.52 -15.43
C GLN A 80 -12.68 -6.16 -16.28
N ILE A 81 -12.81 -5.73 -17.54
CA ILE A 81 -13.85 -6.22 -18.45
C ILE A 81 -13.37 -7.43 -19.24
N ASP A 82 -12.16 -7.35 -19.79
CA ASP A 82 -11.56 -8.46 -20.54
C ASP A 82 -10.03 -8.36 -20.40
N PRO A 83 -9.35 -9.45 -19.97
CA PRO A 83 -7.91 -9.48 -19.74
C PRO A 83 -7.08 -9.18 -21.00
N THR A 84 -7.67 -9.33 -22.20
CA THR A 84 -7.01 -9.07 -23.49
C THR A 84 -7.12 -7.62 -23.99
N LEU A 85 -8.01 -6.80 -23.42
CA LEU A 85 -8.27 -5.45 -23.91
C LEU A 85 -7.10 -4.48 -23.76
N PRO A 86 -6.37 -4.43 -22.63
CA PRO A 86 -5.24 -3.51 -22.48
C PRO A 86 -4.21 -3.69 -23.60
N ALA A 87 -3.85 -4.94 -23.90
CA ALA A 87 -2.92 -5.24 -24.99
C ALA A 87 -3.44 -4.74 -26.35
N LYS A 88 -4.72 -4.99 -26.66
CA LYS A 88 -5.36 -4.54 -27.90
C LYS A 88 -5.44 -3.02 -28.02
N LEU A 89 -5.71 -2.31 -26.91
CA LEU A 89 -5.74 -0.85 -26.87
C LEU A 89 -4.38 -0.24 -27.23
N HIS A 90 -3.30 -0.91 -26.86
CA HIS A 90 -1.93 -0.49 -27.22
C HIS A 90 -1.44 -1.07 -28.56
N GLY A 91 -2.28 -1.79 -29.31
CA GLY A 91 -1.90 -2.43 -30.58
C GLY A 91 -0.94 -3.62 -30.45
N ASN A 92 -0.81 -4.17 -29.24
CA ASN A 92 0.05 -5.31 -28.95
C ASN A 92 -0.75 -6.63 -28.98
N GLU A 93 -0.04 -7.74 -29.20
CA GLU A 93 -0.65 -9.06 -29.01
C GLU A 93 -0.87 -9.35 -27.52
N PRO A 94 -2.06 -9.85 -27.12
CA PRO A 94 -2.30 -10.24 -25.73
C PRO A 94 -1.41 -11.42 -25.34
N SER A 95 -0.99 -11.42 -24.06
CA SER A 95 -0.14 -12.46 -23.50
C SER A 95 -0.84 -13.82 -23.54
N LYS A 96 -0.06 -14.92 -23.48
CA LYS A 96 -0.63 -16.27 -23.41
C LYS A 96 -1.57 -16.44 -22.21
N GLY A 97 -1.21 -15.85 -21.06
CA GLY A 97 -2.06 -15.87 -19.85
C GLY A 97 -3.41 -15.16 -20.09
N ALA A 98 -3.38 -13.94 -20.62
CA ALA A 98 -4.61 -13.19 -20.89
C ALA A 98 -5.54 -13.88 -21.91
N LYS A 99 -4.98 -14.64 -22.86
CA LYS A 99 -5.77 -15.47 -23.79
C LYS A 99 -6.45 -16.64 -23.06
N ILE A 100 -5.71 -17.33 -22.20
CA ILE A 100 -6.23 -18.46 -21.39
C ILE A 100 -7.31 -17.97 -20.41
N ASP A 101 -7.06 -16.86 -19.73
CA ASP A 101 -8.03 -16.28 -18.79
C ASP A 101 -9.36 -15.98 -19.50
N LYS A 102 -9.29 -15.40 -20.70
CA LYS A 102 -10.48 -15.16 -21.54
C LYS A 102 -11.19 -16.45 -21.97
N GLU A 103 -10.45 -17.47 -22.37
CA GLU A 103 -11.01 -18.78 -22.74
C GLU A 103 -11.74 -19.42 -21.55
N ILE A 104 -11.15 -19.37 -20.35
CA ILE A 104 -11.77 -19.87 -19.12
C ILE A 104 -13.05 -19.10 -18.80
N GLU A 105 -13.04 -17.77 -18.88
CA GLU A 105 -14.22 -16.94 -18.65
C GLU A 105 -15.37 -17.30 -19.60
N GLU A 106 -15.07 -17.51 -20.88
CA GLU A 106 -16.06 -17.90 -21.90
C GLU A 106 -16.63 -19.31 -21.64
N GLU A 107 -15.77 -20.27 -21.26
CA GLU A 107 -16.17 -21.62 -20.89
C GLU A 107 -17.05 -21.64 -19.64
N GLU A 108 -16.66 -20.90 -18.60
CA GLU A 108 -17.44 -20.77 -17.36
C GLU A 108 -18.79 -20.12 -17.61
N ALA A 109 -18.84 -19.04 -18.39
CA ALA A 109 -20.10 -18.39 -18.78
C ALA A 109 -21.03 -19.34 -19.53
N ALA A 110 -20.50 -20.18 -20.43
CA ALA A 110 -21.28 -21.19 -21.14
C ALA A 110 -21.80 -22.29 -20.21
N ILE A 111 -21.01 -22.73 -19.23
CA ILE A 111 -21.41 -23.72 -18.23
C ILE A 111 -22.49 -23.13 -17.30
N LEU A 112 -22.32 -21.89 -16.85
CA LEU A 112 -23.31 -21.15 -16.07
C LEU A 112 -24.63 -20.99 -16.83
N ALA A 113 -24.58 -20.63 -18.11
CA ALA A 113 -25.76 -20.52 -18.96
C ALA A 113 -26.48 -21.87 -19.10
N LYS A 114 -25.75 -22.97 -19.32
CA LYS A 114 -26.32 -24.33 -19.37
C LYS A 114 -26.92 -24.74 -18.02
N LYS A 115 -26.27 -24.42 -16.91
CA LYS A 115 -26.76 -24.70 -15.55
C LYS A 115 -28.02 -23.91 -15.21
N ASN A 116 -28.09 -22.65 -15.63
CA ASN A 116 -29.25 -21.79 -15.43
C ASN A 116 -30.44 -22.21 -16.32
N ALA A 117 -30.17 -22.73 -17.52
CA ALA A 117 -31.21 -23.26 -18.41
C ALA A 117 -31.72 -24.65 -17.99
N ALA A 118 -30.99 -25.37 -17.15
CA ALA A 118 -31.44 -26.66 -16.61
C ALA A 118 -32.52 -26.45 -15.53
N PRO A 119 -33.67 -27.15 -15.59
CA PRO A 119 -34.85 -26.91 -14.75
C PRO A 119 -34.70 -27.27 -13.24
N GLY A 120 -33.48 -27.50 -12.75
CA GLY A 120 -33.17 -27.78 -11.34
C GLY A 120 -32.37 -26.67 -10.63
N GLY A 121 -32.03 -25.58 -11.31
CA GLY A 121 -31.14 -24.52 -10.82
C GLY A 121 -31.80 -23.41 -9.99
N THR A 122 -33.08 -23.52 -9.63
CA THR A 122 -33.72 -22.54 -8.73
C THR A 122 -33.30 -22.82 -7.30
N GLY A 123 -32.11 -22.35 -6.93
CA GLY A 123 -31.72 -22.15 -5.54
C GLY A 123 -32.61 -21.09 -4.89
N LYS A 124 -33.86 -21.43 -4.58
CA LYS A 124 -34.63 -20.79 -3.51
C LYS A 124 -33.98 -21.19 -2.17
N GLY A 125 -32.77 -20.69 -1.93
CA GLY A 125 -32.23 -20.52 -0.58
C GLY A 125 -32.79 -19.23 -0.01
N GLY A 126 -34.11 -19.11 0.05
CA GLY A 126 -34.74 -18.03 0.80
C GLY A 126 -34.31 -18.19 2.24
N THR A 127 -33.54 -17.23 2.75
CA THR A 127 -33.35 -17.03 4.18
C THR A 127 -34.75 -17.01 4.76
N GLY A 128 -35.11 -18.09 5.46
CA GLY A 128 -36.44 -18.25 6.01
C GLY A 128 -36.76 -17.02 6.82
N ASP A 129 -37.82 -16.32 6.44
CA ASP A 129 -38.46 -15.32 7.28
C ASP A 129 -38.67 -15.94 8.65
N VAL A 130 -37.79 -15.64 9.61
CA VAL A 130 -38.04 -15.91 11.03
C VAL A 130 -38.95 -14.80 11.55
N ALA A 131 -40.02 -14.53 10.79
CA ALA A 131 -41.15 -13.73 11.21
C ALA A 131 -42.03 -14.62 12.10
N GLY A 132 -41.72 -14.62 13.40
CA GLY A 132 -42.68 -14.88 14.45
C GLY A 132 -42.71 -16.28 15.05
N LYS A 133 -42.24 -16.39 16.31
CA LYS A 133 -43.02 -17.08 17.34
C LYS A 133 -42.70 -16.54 18.74
N LYS A 134 -43.79 -16.15 19.40
CA LYS A 134 -43.97 -15.58 20.73
C LYS A 134 -43.37 -16.47 21.83
N ASN A 135 -42.84 -15.87 22.89
CA ASN A 135 -43.45 -15.82 24.23
C ASN A 135 -42.82 -14.71 25.06
#